data_AF-A0A8D0EZC6-F1
#
_entry.id   AF-A0A8D0EZC6-F1
#
_cell.length_a   1.000
_cell.length_b   1.000
_cell.length_c   1.000
_cell.angle_alpha   90.00
_cell.angle_beta   90.00
_cell.angle_gamma   90.00
#
_symmetry.space_group_name_H-M   'P 1'
#
loop_
_entity.id
_entity.type
_entity.pdbx_description
1 polymer ?
#
loop_
_entity_poly.entity_id
_entity_poly.type
_entity_poly.pdbx_seq_one_letter_code
_entity_poly.pdbx_strand_id
1 'polypeptide(L)'
;MKGRRRWRWRGEHRRFAAVLVLYTLLLLLLVPYALDYGARRGRADEEPLLRRCPSLEEALSEWGWEQRQPPLDEEEEEEDEEEAEGAGGGTAGAAGNGSAAAAGGKRHIYLHATWRTGSSFLGELFNQHPDVFYLYEPMWHLWQALYPGDALSLQGALRDMLRALFRCDFSVLRLYAAPPGPRDPLAAAPPAAAANLTTAGIFGWRTNKVICSPPLCPAAPRPRREIGLVDGAACEETCPPRALRELEAECRKYPVVVIKDVRLLELGALLPLLREPGLNLRVVQLFRDPRAVHNSRLKARQALLRESIQVLRSRHRAEPRGPPRHPQQQPPPQQLLLPPGLLGGGRAPQPQHRAEFFLGGALEVICQAWLRDLLLARRAPAWLRRRYTQLRYEDLVREPRAQLRRLLRFAGLPVPPALETFVLNMTRGAAYSSDRPFLISARDAREAIHAWRERLSRQQVRQVEAACGEAMSLLAYPLSGGDAR
;
A
#
# COMPACT_ATOMS: atom_id res chain seq x y z
N MET A 1 67.60 13.27 45.99
CA MET A 1 66.16 13.26 46.35
C MET A 1 65.24 13.56 45.15
N LYS A 2 64.93 12.59 44.24
CA LYS A 2 64.07 12.86 43.06
C LYS A 2 62.70 12.17 43.03
N GLY A 3 62.43 11.17 43.89
CA GLY A 3 61.19 10.37 43.84
C GLY A 3 59.89 11.10 44.25
N ARG A 4 59.86 11.74 45.44
CA ARG A 4 58.59 12.20 46.06
C ARG A 4 57.85 13.34 45.31
N ARG A 5 58.51 14.13 44.44
CA ARG A 5 57.82 15.21 43.69
C ARG A 5 56.92 14.70 42.54
N ARG A 6 57.24 13.55 41.92
CA ARG A 6 56.49 13.04 40.74
C ARG A 6 55.08 12.52 41.08
N TRP A 7 54.81 12.13 42.32
CA TRP A 7 53.53 11.53 42.73
C TRP A 7 52.43 12.56 43.01
N ARG A 8 52.73 13.68 43.69
CA ARG A 8 51.76 14.77 43.91
C ARG A 8 51.21 15.32 42.58
N TRP A 9 52.12 15.58 41.63
CA TRP A 9 51.80 16.17 40.32
C TRP A 9 50.74 15.37 39.53
N ARG A 10 50.83 14.03 39.53
CA ARG A 10 49.82 13.16 38.87
C ARG A 10 48.46 13.17 39.57
N GLY A 11 48.38 13.49 40.87
CA GLY A 11 47.13 13.63 41.60
C GLY A 11 46.40 14.93 41.25
N GLU A 12 47.13 16.04 41.16
CA GLU A 12 46.58 17.37 40.87
C GLU A 12 46.03 17.47 39.45
N HIS A 13 46.76 16.98 38.44
CA HIS A 13 46.26 16.93 37.05
C HIS A 13 44.98 16.08 36.89
N ARG A 14 44.83 14.98 37.64
CA ARG A 14 43.59 14.18 37.61
C ARG A 14 42.39 14.91 38.21
N ARG A 15 42.61 15.72 39.26
CA ARG A 15 41.57 16.57 39.86
C ARG A 15 41.17 17.70 38.91
N PHE A 16 42.14 18.38 38.29
CA PHE A 16 41.86 19.41 37.28
C PHE A 16 41.10 18.85 36.07
N ALA A 17 41.49 17.69 35.54
CA ALA A 17 40.76 17.03 34.45
C ALA A 17 39.31 16.68 34.83
N ALA A 18 39.08 16.16 36.04
CA ALA A 18 37.74 15.86 36.52
C ALA A 18 36.87 17.12 36.67
N VAL A 19 37.42 18.21 37.23
CA VAL A 19 36.72 19.50 37.34
C VAL A 19 36.40 20.08 35.95
N LEU A 20 37.32 19.99 34.99
CA LEU A 20 37.11 20.52 33.63
C LEU A 20 36.05 19.73 32.85
N VAL A 21 35.99 18.40 33.02
CA VAL A 21 34.92 17.56 32.47
C VAL A 21 33.57 17.87 33.13
N LEU A 22 33.54 18.07 34.45
CA LEU A 22 32.29 18.36 35.17
C LEU A 22 31.78 19.79 34.84
N TYR A 23 32.67 20.75 34.67
CA TYR A 23 32.35 22.11 34.21
C TYR A 23 31.82 22.13 32.77
N THR A 24 32.48 21.41 31.84
CA THR A 24 32.00 21.32 30.44
C THR A 24 30.66 20.59 30.32
N LEU A 25 30.42 19.54 31.11
CA LEU A 25 29.09 18.91 31.20
C LEU A 25 28.02 19.87 31.73
N LEU A 26 28.34 20.65 32.77
CA LEU A 26 27.41 21.66 33.31
C LEU A 26 27.06 22.72 32.25
N LEU A 27 28.06 23.18 31.50
CA LEU A 27 27.91 24.21 30.46
C LEU A 27 27.10 23.69 29.26
N LEU A 28 27.32 22.43 28.86
CA LEU A 28 26.53 21.74 27.82
C LEU A 28 25.07 21.47 28.23
N LEU A 29 24.76 21.45 29.53
CA LEU A 29 23.38 21.34 30.01
C LEU A 29 22.69 22.70 30.18
N LEU A 30 23.42 23.71 30.69
CA LEU A 30 22.85 25.03 30.97
C LEU A 30 22.67 25.91 29.73
N VAL A 31 23.57 25.84 28.73
CA VAL A 31 23.44 26.69 27.52
C VAL A 31 22.20 26.35 26.68
N PRO A 32 21.89 25.08 26.36
CA PRO A 32 20.65 24.74 25.66
C PRO A 32 19.40 25.11 26.47
N TYR A 33 19.44 24.94 27.79
CA TYR A 33 18.33 25.30 28.67
C TYR A 33 18.06 26.81 28.68
N ALA A 34 19.11 27.64 28.76
CA ALA A 34 18.97 29.10 28.72
C ALA A 34 18.46 29.61 27.36
N LEU A 35 18.93 29.02 26.25
CA LEU A 35 18.48 29.37 24.90
C LEU A 35 17.01 29.01 24.65
N ASP A 36 16.57 27.81 25.08
CA ASP A 36 15.16 27.40 24.98
C ASP A 36 14.25 28.22 25.93
N TYR A 37 14.74 28.61 27.10
CA TYR A 37 14.01 29.50 28.02
C TYR A 37 13.83 30.91 27.43
N GLY A 38 14.84 31.45 26.75
CA GLY A 38 14.74 32.70 26.00
C GLY A 38 13.72 32.61 24.84
N ALA A 39 13.79 31.55 24.04
CA ALA A 39 12.89 31.32 22.91
C ALA A 39 11.41 31.16 23.31
N ARG A 40 11.14 30.68 24.54
CA ARG A 40 9.77 30.59 25.09
C ARG A 40 9.21 31.94 25.56
N ARG A 41 10.06 32.87 26.02
CA ARG A 41 9.59 34.16 26.56
C ARG A 41 9.11 35.11 25.46
N GLY A 42 9.71 35.09 24.28
CA GLY A 42 9.31 35.90 23.12
C GLY A 42 8.08 35.38 22.36
N ARG A 43 7.17 34.63 23.01
CA ARG A 43 6.03 33.97 22.36
C ARG A 43 4.77 33.90 23.23
N ALA A 44 4.66 34.80 24.21
CA ALA A 44 3.58 34.83 25.20
C ALA A 44 2.47 35.85 24.90
N ASP A 45 2.71 36.79 23.97
CA ASP A 45 1.93 38.03 23.84
C ASP A 45 1.00 38.05 22.59
N GLU A 46 0.32 36.93 22.28
CA GLU A 46 -0.79 36.90 21.30
C GLU A 46 -2.00 36.11 21.86
N GLU A 47 -3.19 36.71 21.83
CA GLU A 47 -4.44 36.10 22.34
C GLU A 47 -5.11 35.12 21.36
N PRO A 48 -5.83 34.09 21.87
CA PRO A 48 -6.40 33.03 21.04
C PRO A 48 -7.75 33.40 20.42
N LEU A 49 -7.73 34.00 19.23
CA LEU A 49 -8.93 34.12 18.38
C LEU A 49 -9.50 32.73 18.04
N LEU A 50 -10.81 32.51 18.30
CA LEU A 50 -11.51 31.27 17.95
C LEU A 50 -11.47 31.02 16.43
N ARG A 51 -10.66 30.06 15.99
CA ARG A 51 -10.63 29.64 14.58
C ARG A 51 -11.66 28.56 14.27
N ARG A 52 -12.61 28.94 13.42
CA ARG A 52 -13.48 28.07 12.61
C ARG A 52 -12.62 27.09 11.80
N CYS A 53 -13.08 25.86 11.59
CA CYS A 53 -12.36 24.92 10.70
C CYS A 53 -12.35 25.47 9.25
N PRO A 54 -11.20 25.44 8.55
CA PRO A 54 -11.10 25.93 7.17
C PRO A 54 -11.87 25.06 6.19
N SER A 55 -12.19 25.66 5.03
CA SER A 55 -12.81 25.00 3.89
C SER A 55 -11.87 23.98 3.21
N LEU A 56 -12.44 23.21 2.27
CA LEU A 56 -11.66 22.21 1.52
C LEU A 56 -10.63 22.84 0.57
N GLU A 57 -10.86 24.08 0.09
CA GLU A 57 -9.92 24.79 -0.79
C GLU A 57 -8.75 25.39 0.00
N GLU A 58 -9.02 26.02 1.15
CA GLU A 58 -7.99 26.48 2.09
C GLU A 58 -7.12 25.31 2.58
N ALA A 59 -7.71 24.15 2.88
CA ALA A 59 -6.98 22.94 3.27
C ALA A 59 -6.10 22.35 2.14
N LEU A 60 -6.24 22.85 0.90
CA LEU A 60 -5.40 22.47 -0.24
C LEU A 60 -4.34 23.54 -0.59
N SER A 61 -4.50 24.80 -0.19
CA SER A 61 -3.61 25.89 -0.63
C SER A 61 -2.19 25.79 -0.05
N GLU A 62 -2.02 25.16 1.13
CA GLU A 62 -0.71 24.81 1.70
C GLU A 62 0.14 23.91 0.78
N TRP A 63 -0.45 23.29 -0.25
CA TRP A 63 0.25 22.44 -1.22
C TRP A 63 0.70 23.18 -2.50
N GLY A 64 0.61 24.52 -2.53
CA GLY A 64 1.17 25.33 -3.59
C GLY A 64 0.40 25.26 -4.90
N TRP A 65 -0.93 25.41 -4.84
CA TRP A 65 -1.73 25.74 -6.03
C TRP A 65 -1.86 27.26 -6.18
N GLU A 66 -1.75 27.73 -7.41
CA GLU A 66 -2.02 29.11 -7.80
C GLU A 66 -2.96 29.03 -9.00
N GLN A 67 -4.17 29.59 -8.88
CA GLN A 67 -5.19 29.46 -9.92
C GLN A 67 -4.87 30.39 -11.08
N ARG A 68 -4.28 29.86 -12.16
CA ARG A 68 -4.43 30.46 -13.48
C ARG A 68 -5.86 30.23 -13.96
N GLN A 69 -6.71 31.23 -13.75
CA GLN A 69 -7.94 31.37 -14.52
C GLN A 69 -7.59 31.47 -16.02
N PRO A 70 -8.31 30.80 -16.92
CA PRO A 70 -8.35 31.20 -18.32
C PRO A 70 -8.95 32.61 -18.45
N PRO A 71 -8.73 33.33 -19.56
CA PRO A 71 -9.55 34.49 -19.90
C PRO A 71 -11.04 34.13 -19.92
N LEU A 72 -11.88 35.11 -19.60
CA LEU A 72 -13.28 35.10 -19.97
C LEU A 72 -13.37 35.67 -21.38
N ASP A 73 -13.86 34.86 -22.31
CA ASP A 73 -14.51 35.32 -23.53
C ASP A 73 -15.95 34.79 -23.45
N GLU A 74 -16.94 35.62 -23.80
CA GLU A 74 -18.38 35.32 -23.71
C GLU A 74 -18.92 34.87 -25.09
N GLU A 75 -20.24 34.65 -25.22
CA GLU A 75 -20.97 34.31 -26.47
C GLU A 75 -20.71 32.87 -27.00
N GLU A 76 -21.68 32.05 -27.47
CA GLU A 76 -23.15 32.13 -27.63
C GLU A 76 -23.76 30.69 -27.69
N GLU A 77 -25.05 30.53 -27.32
CA GLU A 77 -26.13 29.58 -27.77
C GLU A 77 -25.79 28.05 -28.05
N GLU A 78 -26.54 26.97 -27.73
CA GLU A 78 -27.95 26.62 -27.37
C GLU A 78 -28.97 26.61 -28.54
N GLU A 79 -29.85 25.61 -28.75
CA GLU A 79 -30.21 24.40 -27.93
C GLU A 79 -29.35 23.13 -28.22
N ASP A 80 -29.73 21.97 -28.79
CA ASP A 80 -30.91 21.40 -29.50
C ASP A 80 -31.12 19.90 -29.11
N GLU A 81 -32.31 19.32 -29.39
CA GLU A 81 -32.61 17.87 -29.30
C GLU A 81 -33.40 17.36 -30.53
N GLU A 82 -33.04 16.20 -31.12
CA GLU A 82 -33.96 15.41 -31.96
C GLU A 82 -33.78 13.88 -31.76
N GLU A 83 -34.90 13.17 -31.58
CA GLU A 83 -35.00 11.71 -31.69
C GLU A 83 -35.49 11.30 -33.09
N ALA A 84 -35.06 10.13 -33.58
CA ALA A 84 -35.72 9.45 -34.70
C ALA A 84 -35.64 7.93 -34.57
N GLU A 85 -36.79 7.26 -34.44
CA GLU A 85 -36.90 5.80 -34.59
C GLU A 85 -36.81 5.38 -36.06
N GLY A 86 -36.29 4.18 -36.33
CA GLY A 86 -36.24 3.62 -37.67
C GLY A 86 -36.02 2.10 -37.67
N ALA A 87 -37.10 1.34 -37.84
CA ALA A 87 -37.05 -0.13 -37.85
C ALA A 87 -36.98 -0.70 -39.27
N GLY A 88 -36.05 -1.61 -39.52
CA GLY A 88 -35.93 -2.38 -40.76
C GLY A 88 -34.74 -3.32 -40.72
N GLY A 89 -34.95 -4.63 -40.92
CA GLY A 89 -33.90 -5.65 -40.83
C GLY A 89 -33.66 -6.40 -42.14
N GLY A 90 -32.49 -7.02 -42.30
CA GLY A 90 -32.23 -7.86 -43.48
C GLY A 90 -30.81 -8.43 -43.64
N THR A 91 -30.64 -9.70 -43.25
CA THR A 91 -29.58 -10.63 -43.73
C THR A 91 -28.12 -10.32 -43.33
N ALA A 92 -27.19 -11.22 -43.72
CA ALA A 92 -25.88 -11.39 -43.07
C ALA A 92 -24.70 -11.39 -44.05
N GLY A 93 -23.54 -10.92 -43.57
CA GLY A 93 -22.24 -10.97 -44.26
C GLY A 93 -21.10 -11.21 -43.26
N ALA A 94 -19.98 -11.76 -43.71
CA ALA A 94 -18.95 -12.32 -42.84
C ALA A 94 -17.74 -11.38 -42.55
N ALA A 95 -17.08 -11.65 -41.43
CA ALA A 95 -15.66 -11.37 -41.11
C ALA A 95 -15.09 -9.95 -41.39
N GLY A 96 -14.93 -9.15 -40.32
CA GLY A 96 -14.17 -7.88 -40.34
C GLY A 96 -13.50 -7.56 -39.00
N ASN A 97 -12.18 -7.33 -39.00
CA ASN A 97 -11.37 -7.18 -37.78
C ASN A 97 -11.57 -5.86 -37.01
N GLY A 98 -11.78 -5.98 -35.69
CA GLY A 98 -10.83 -5.43 -34.71
C GLY A 98 -10.67 -3.91 -34.51
N SER A 99 -11.45 -3.03 -35.14
CA SER A 99 -11.23 -1.58 -35.08
C SER A 99 -11.77 -0.88 -33.82
N ALA A 100 -12.81 -1.42 -33.16
CA ALA A 100 -13.54 -0.74 -32.08
C ALA A 100 -12.73 -0.42 -30.80
N ALA A 101 -11.53 -0.99 -30.64
CA ALA A 101 -10.65 -0.70 -29.51
C ALA A 101 -9.72 0.52 -29.72
N ALA A 102 -9.58 1.01 -30.96
CA ALA A 102 -8.57 2.01 -31.32
C ALA A 102 -8.89 3.44 -30.84
N ALA A 103 -10.17 3.77 -30.60
CA ALA A 103 -10.60 5.12 -30.22
C ALA A 103 -10.29 5.52 -28.76
N GLY A 104 -9.77 4.60 -27.93
CA GLY A 104 -9.50 4.83 -26.52
C GLY A 104 -8.06 4.49 -26.12
N GLY A 105 -7.26 5.51 -25.78
CA GLY A 105 -5.88 5.33 -25.34
C GLY A 105 -5.72 4.44 -24.09
N LYS A 106 -4.55 3.77 -24.00
CA LYS A 106 -4.17 2.75 -22.99
C LYS A 106 -4.71 3.09 -21.60
N ARG A 107 -5.44 2.14 -21.01
CA ARG A 107 -6.05 2.30 -19.68
C ARG A 107 -5.14 1.74 -18.59
N HIS A 108 -5.04 2.47 -17.49
CA HIS A 108 -4.17 2.14 -16.38
C HIS A 108 -5.05 1.85 -15.16
N ILE A 109 -4.79 0.76 -14.44
CA ILE A 109 -5.60 0.36 -13.29
C ILE A 109 -4.67 0.09 -12.12
N TYR A 110 -4.90 0.79 -11.03
CA TYR A 110 -4.26 0.50 -9.75
C TYR A 110 -5.23 -0.25 -8.84
N LEU A 111 -4.85 -1.45 -8.40
CA LEU A 111 -5.58 -2.18 -7.37
C LEU A 111 -5.04 -1.73 -6.01
N HIS A 112 -5.70 -0.72 -5.46
CA HIS A 112 -5.40 -0.17 -4.14
C HIS A 112 -5.90 -1.12 -3.06
N ALA A 113 -5.00 -1.59 -2.22
CA ALA A 113 -5.29 -2.56 -1.19
C ALA A 113 -4.24 -2.43 -0.08
N THR A 114 -4.47 -3.11 1.03
CA THR A 114 -3.45 -3.32 2.07
C THR A 114 -3.28 -4.81 2.35
N TRP A 115 -2.26 -5.17 3.13
CA TRP A 115 -1.90 -6.56 3.40
C TRP A 115 -3.08 -7.42 3.89
N ARG A 116 -3.22 -8.60 3.29
CA ARG A 116 -4.22 -9.64 3.67
C ARG A 116 -5.70 -9.29 3.43
N THR A 117 -5.99 -8.23 2.69
CA THR A 117 -7.33 -7.92 2.13
C THR A 117 -7.89 -8.95 1.14
N GLY A 118 -7.10 -9.92 0.69
CA GLY A 118 -7.49 -10.84 -0.39
C GLY A 118 -7.14 -10.34 -1.80
N SER A 119 -6.43 -9.20 -1.89
CA SER A 119 -6.03 -8.56 -3.16
C SER A 119 -5.20 -9.45 -4.11
N SER A 120 -4.58 -10.52 -3.61
CA SER A 120 -3.93 -11.54 -4.45
C SER A 120 -4.93 -12.30 -5.33
N PHE A 121 -6.14 -12.59 -4.85
CA PHE A 121 -7.20 -13.21 -5.65
C PHE A 121 -7.78 -12.22 -6.67
N LEU A 122 -8.09 -10.99 -6.23
CA LEU A 122 -8.58 -9.93 -7.13
C LEU A 122 -7.60 -9.63 -8.26
N GLY A 123 -6.29 -9.54 -7.95
CA GLY A 123 -5.24 -9.34 -8.94
C GLY A 123 -5.09 -10.52 -9.90
N GLU A 124 -5.30 -11.76 -9.43
CA GLU A 124 -5.24 -12.95 -10.29
C GLU A 124 -6.32 -12.92 -11.39
N LEU A 125 -7.51 -12.36 -11.12
CA LEU A 125 -8.55 -12.21 -12.15
C LEU A 125 -8.10 -11.31 -13.31
N PHE A 126 -7.23 -10.32 -13.04
CA PHE A 126 -6.60 -9.49 -14.06
C PHE A 126 -5.39 -10.17 -14.72
N ASN A 127 -4.56 -10.88 -13.94
CA ASN A 127 -3.45 -11.70 -14.45
C ASN A 127 -3.94 -12.71 -15.51
N GLN A 128 -5.15 -13.26 -15.31
CA GLN A 128 -5.76 -14.22 -16.22
C GLN A 128 -6.29 -13.62 -17.53
N HIS A 129 -6.84 -12.41 -17.50
CA HIS A 129 -7.48 -11.76 -18.66
C HIS A 129 -6.50 -11.62 -19.84
N PRO A 130 -6.88 -11.89 -21.10
CA PRO A 130 -5.95 -11.81 -22.24
C PRO A 130 -5.39 -10.39 -22.45
N ASP A 131 -6.26 -9.38 -22.51
CA ASP A 131 -5.89 -8.01 -22.90
C ASP A 131 -5.22 -7.16 -21.81
N VAL A 132 -4.68 -7.81 -20.78
CA VAL A 132 -4.10 -7.17 -19.58
C VAL A 132 -2.61 -7.49 -19.44
N PHE A 133 -1.80 -6.44 -19.32
CA PHE A 133 -0.47 -6.54 -18.73
C PHE A 133 -0.57 -6.37 -17.22
N TYR A 134 -0.17 -7.37 -16.44
CA TYR A 134 -0.32 -7.40 -14.98
C TYR A 134 1.03 -7.35 -14.26
N LEU A 135 1.12 -6.57 -13.18
CA LEU A 135 2.24 -6.58 -12.23
C LEU A 135 1.77 -6.87 -10.80
N TYR A 136 2.41 -7.85 -10.17
CA TYR A 136 2.16 -8.28 -8.80
C TYR A 136 3.11 -7.57 -7.83
N GLU A 137 2.60 -6.64 -7.02
CA GLU A 137 3.31 -5.97 -5.92
C GLU A 137 4.72 -5.40 -6.27
N PRO A 138 4.90 -4.67 -7.40
CA PRO A 138 6.23 -4.26 -7.84
C PRO A 138 6.93 -3.27 -6.88
N MET A 139 6.20 -2.53 -6.03
CA MET A 139 6.80 -1.64 -5.03
C MET A 139 7.38 -2.39 -3.82
N TRP A 140 7.32 -3.72 -3.78
CA TRP A 140 8.08 -4.55 -2.84
C TRP A 140 9.58 -4.19 -2.83
N HIS A 141 10.16 -3.95 -4.01
CA HIS A 141 11.58 -3.59 -4.17
C HIS A 141 11.94 -2.31 -3.43
N LEU A 142 11.18 -1.23 -3.68
CA LEU A 142 11.33 0.06 -3.01
C LEU A 142 11.22 -0.10 -1.48
N TRP A 143 10.28 -0.92 -1.00
CA TRP A 143 10.10 -1.20 0.43
C TRP A 143 11.17 -2.10 1.07
N GLN A 144 11.93 -2.86 0.30
CA GLN A 144 13.11 -3.57 0.83
C GLN A 144 14.33 -2.67 0.85
N ALA A 145 14.56 -1.91 -0.22
CA ALA A 145 15.70 -1.00 -0.39
C ALA A 145 15.68 0.18 0.59
N LEU A 146 14.50 0.74 0.88
CA LEU A 146 14.34 1.94 1.74
C LEU A 146 13.92 1.61 3.19
N TYR A 147 14.11 0.37 3.65
CA TYR A 147 13.86 -0.02 5.05
C TYR A 147 14.93 0.58 5.99
N PRO A 148 14.57 1.11 7.19
CA PRO A 148 13.27 1.15 7.83
C PRO A 148 12.57 2.53 7.67
N GLY A 149 12.24 2.92 6.45
CA GLY A 149 11.35 4.05 6.18
C GLY A 149 9.97 3.88 6.84
N ASP A 150 9.25 4.98 7.00
CA ASP A 150 7.83 4.95 7.37
C ASP A 150 6.96 4.92 6.11
N ALA A 151 5.84 4.19 6.17
CA ALA A 151 4.96 4.02 5.02
C ALA A 151 4.42 5.35 4.45
N LEU A 152 4.39 6.42 5.24
CA LEU A 152 3.92 7.74 4.82
C LEU A 152 4.98 8.56 4.06
N SER A 153 6.26 8.53 4.45
CA SER A 153 7.32 9.22 3.68
C SER A 153 7.59 8.57 2.34
N LEU A 154 7.42 7.24 2.23
CA LEU A 154 7.64 6.51 0.97
C LEU A 154 6.61 6.83 -0.12
N GLN A 155 5.49 7.50 0.19
CA GLN A 155 4.40 7.78 -0.76
C GLN A 155 4.84 8.53 -2.03
N GLY A 156 5.79 9.47 -1.92
CA GLY A 156 6.33 10.18 -3.09
C GLY A 156 7.04 9.24 -4.07
N ALA A 157 8.03 8.49 -3.58
CA ALA A 157 8.77 7.54 -4.40
C ALA A 157 7.90 6.39 -4.92
N LEU A 158 6.90 5.93 -4.15
CA LEU A 158 5.90 4.95 -4.60
C LEU A 158 5.09 5.46 -5.81
N ARG A 159 4.63 6.72 -5.75
CA ARG A 159 3.91 7.40 -6.84
C ARG A 159 4.79 7.58 -8.08
N ASP A 160 6.04 8.00 -7.89
CA ASP A 160 6.95 8.27 -9.02
C ASP A 160 7.42 6.96 -9.69
N MET A 161 7.56 5.88 -8.91
CA MET A 161 7.74 4.52 -9.43
C MET A 161 6.50 4.05 -10.22
N LEU A 162 5.29 4.22 -9.68
CA LEU A 162 4.04 3.91 -10.41
C LEU A 162 3.93 4.67 -11.75
N ARG A 163 4.36 5.94 -11.78
CA ARG A 163 4.35 6.81 -12.97
C ARG A 163 5.14 6.22 -14.15
N ALA A 164 6.28 5.62 -13.86
CA ALA A 164 7.14 4.94 -14.83
C ALA A 164 6.58 3.55 -15.21
N LEU A 165 6.21 2.73 -14.21
CA LEU A 165 5.68 1.38 -14.45
C LEU A 165 4.42 1.38 -15.32
N PHE A 166 3.49 2.33 -15.13
CA PHE A 166 2.29 2.45 -15.97
C PHE A 166 2.60 2.81 -17.43
N ARG A 167 3.71 3.51 -17.69
CA ARG A 167 4.19 3.86 -19.03
C ARG A 167 5.02 2.75 -19.69
N CYS A 168 5.09 1.56 -19.08
CA CYS A 168 5.98 0.48 -19.49
C CYS A 168 7.46 0.93 -19.52
N ASP A 169 7.89 1.73 -18.54
CA ASP A 169 9.29 1.89 -18.18
C ASP A 169 9.57 1.03 -16.93
N PHE A 170 10.36 -0.02 -17.12
CA PHE A 170 10.75 -0.95 -16.06
C PHE A 170 12.21 -0.75 -15.64
N SER A 171 12.93 0.19 -16.26
CA SER A 171 14.26 0.60 -15.84
C SER A 171 14.26 1.17 -14.42
N VAL A 172 13.16 1.83 -14.00
CA VAL A 172 12.94 2.35 -12.64
C VAL A 172 13.15 1.30 -11.53
N LEU A 173 12.90 0.01 -11.82
CA LEU A 173 13.11 -1.07 -10.85
C LEU A 173 14.60 -1.21 -10.46
N ARG A 174 15.52 -0.80 -11.35
CA ARG A 174 16.98 -0.87 -11.11
C ARG A 174 17.44 0.04 -9.98
N LEU A 175 16.72 1.14 -9.72
CA LEU A 175 16.97 2.05 -8.58
C LEU A 175 16.79 1.35 -7.22
N TYR A 176 16.02 0.26 -7.20
CA TYR A 176 15.68 -0.51 -6.00
C TYR A 176 16.13 -1.98 -6.08
N ALA A 177 16.87 -2.35 -7.14
CA ALA A 177 17.37 -3.71 -7.39
C ALA A 177 18.61 -4.06 -6.54
N ALA A 178 18.71 -3.50 -5.34
CA ALA A 178 19.80 -3.78 -4.42
C ALA A 178 19.84 -5.27 -4.07
N PRO A 179 21.02 -5.87 -3.83
CA PRO A 179 21.13 -7.24 -3.33
C PRO A 179 20.27 -7.40 -2.06
N PRO A 180 19.68 -8.59 -1.81
CA PRO A 180 18.97 -8.84 -0.57
C PRO A 180 19.96 -8.62 0.59
N GLY A 181 19.71 -7.58 1.38
CA GLY A 181 20.53 -7.25 2.54
C GLY A 181 20.67 -8.45 3.48
N PRO A 182 21.78 -8.54 4.23
CA PRO A 182 22.04 -9.68 5.10
C PRO A 182 20.85 -9.96 6.04
N ARG A 183 20.60 -11.25 6.31
CA ARG A 183 19.53 -11.68 7.21
C ARG A 183 19.72 -11.20 8.66
N ASP A 184 20.94 -10.79 8.99
CA ASP A 184 21.29 -10.08 10.22
C ASP A 184 21.15 -8.55 10.03
N PRO A 185 20.28 -7.87 10.79
CA PRO A 185 20.13 -6.41 10.72
C PRO A 185 21.33 -5.60 11.26
N LEU A 186 22.38 -6.24 11.78
CA LEU A 186 23.62 -5.59 12.22
C LEU A 186 24.77 -5.72 11.20
N ALA A 187 24.65 -6.57 10.19
CA ALA A 187 25.69 -6.76 9.18
C ALA A 187 25.66 -5.65 8.12
N ALA A 188 26.84 -5.16 7.73
CA ALA A 188 26.96 -4.13 6.70
C ALA A 188 26.38 -4.60 5.36
N ALA A 189 25.58 -3.74 4.71
CA ALA A 189 25.07 -4.02 3.38
C ALA A 189 26.23 -4.11 2.38
N PRO A 190 26.27 -5.12 1.48
CA PRO A 190 27.24 -5.15 0.41
C PRO A 190 27.05 -3.94 -0.51
N PRO A 191 28.13 -3.42 -1.14
CA PRO A 191 28.00 -2.30 -2.07
C PRO A 191 27.05 -2.66 -3.20
N ALA A 192 26.29 -1.67 -3.68
CA ALA A 192 25.24 -1.83 -4.70
C ALA A 192 25.84 -2.06 -6.09
N ALA A 193 26.44 -3.24 -6.29
CA ALA A 193 26.70 -3.78 -7.62
C ALA A 193 25.35 -3.87 -8.35
N ALA A 194 25.19 -3.08 -9.41
CA ALA A 194 23.97 -3.04 -10.21
C ALA A 194 23.86 -4.31 -11.05
N ALA A 195 23.43 -5.41 -10.40
CA ALA A 195 23.12 -6.66 -11.06
C ALA A 195 22.11 -6.39 -12.20
N ASN A 196 22.36 -6.98 -13.37
CA ASN A 196 21.50 -6.80 -14.54
C ASN A 196 20.10 -7.37 -14.26
N LEU A 197 19.20 -6.51 -13.77
CA LEU A 197 17.84 -6.91 -13.42
C LEU A 197 17.12 -7.44 -14.67
N THR A 198 16.60 -8.66 -14.54
CA THR A 198 15.84 -9.42 -15.54
C THR A 198 14.40 -9.65 -15.06
N THR A 199 13.56 -10.27 -15.90
CA THR A 199 12.22 -10.73 -15.50
C THR A 199 12.21 -11.57 -14.22
N ALA A 200 13.22 -12.42 -14.03
CA ALA A 200 13.35 -13.28 -12.84
C ALA A 200 13.71 -12.52 -11.54
N GLY A 201 14.04 -11.23 -11.63
CA GLY A 201 14.17 -10.35 -10.46
C GLY A 201 12.90 -9.56 -10.13
N ILE A 202 11.84 -9.65 -10.93
CA ILE A 202 10.58 -8.94 -10.65
C ILE A 202 9.80 -9.67 -9.55
N PHE A 203 9.24 -8.93 -8.59
CA PHE A 203 8.46 -9.55 -7.53
C PHE A 203 7.22 -10.25 -8.12
N GLY A 204 6.96 -11.49 -7.68
CA GLY A 204 5.87 -12.32 -8.22
C GLY A 204 6.05 -12.86 -9.64
N TRP A 205 7.24 -12.77 -10.26
CA TRP A 205 7.45 -13.18 -11.67
C TRP A 205 6.98 -14.60 -12.01
N ARG A 206 7.22 -15.57 -11.10
CA ARG A 206 6.87 -17.00 -11.29
C ARG A 206 5.39 -17.26 -11.51
N THR A 207 4.51 -16.35 -11.09
CA THR A 207 3.07 -16.44 -11.33
C THR A 207 2.57 -15.33 -12.27
N ASN A 208 3.46 -14.55 -12.88
CA ASN A 208 3.10 -13.53 -13.85
C ASN A 208 2.83 -14.17 -15.20
N LYS A 209 1.58 -14.13 -15.66
CA LYS A 209 1.16 -14.85 -16.86
C LYS A 209 1.77 -14.30 -18.16
N VAL A 210 2.23 -13.04 -18.18
CA VAL A 210 2.94 -12.46 -19.33
C VAL A 210 4.40 -12.94 -19.39
N ILE A 211 5.07 -13.10 -18.24
CA ILE A 211 6.44 -13.63 -18.18
C ILE A 211 6.44 -15.15 -18.46
N CYS A 212 5.49 -15.88 -17.87
CA CYS A 212 5.35 -17.33 -17.97
C CYS A 212 4.58 -17.81 -19.22
N SER A 213 4.62 -17.07 -20.34
CA SER A 213 4.04 -17.51 -21.62
C SER A 213 4.74 -16.86 -22.84
N PRO A 214 4.48 -17.31 -24.08
CA PRO A 214 5.10 -16.71 -25.26
C PRO A 214 4.62 -15.25 -25.46
N PRO A 215 5.50 -14.33 -25.92
CA PRO A 215 6.82 -14.59 -26.48
C PRO A 215 7.97 -14.67 -25.46
N LEU A 216 7.76 -14.25 -24.21
CA LEU A 216 8.85 -14.17 -23.21
C LEU A 216 9.31 -15.55 -22.71
N CYS A 217 8.39 -16.52 -22.67
CA CYS A 217 8.68 -17.92 -22.42
C CYS A 217 8.13 -18.80 -23.56
N PRO A 218 8.92 -19.05 -24.62
CA PRO A 218 8.51 -19.90 -25.75
C PRO A 218 8.24 -21.35 -25.37
N ALA A 219 8.89 -21.86 -24.32
CA ALA A 219 8.74 -23.23 -23.82
C ALA A 219 7.57 -23.41 -22.82
N ALA A 220 6.76 -22.37 -22.57
CA ALA A 220 5.66 -22.45 -21.62
C ALA A 220 4.59 -23.48 -22.09
N PRO A 221 4.09 -24.35 -21.20
CA PRO A 221 3.18 -25.44 -21.59
C PRO A 221 1.77 -24.99 -21.99
N ARG A 222 1.43 -23.70 -21.83
CA ARG A 222 0.09 -23.14 -22.10
C ARG A 222 0.20 -21.73 -22.72
N PRO A 223 -0.64 -21.37 -23.71
CA PRO A 223 -0.61 -20.05 -24.33
C PRO A 223 -1.27 -18.98 -23.46
N ARG A 224 -0.81 -17.72 -23.55
CA ARG A 224 -1.28 -16.55 -22.78
C ARG A 224 -2.81 -16.38 -22.69
N ARG A 225 -3.55 -16.85 -23.70
CA ARG A 225 -5.02 -16.77 -23.83
C ARG A 225 -5.78 -17.83 -23.02
N GLU A 226 -5.16 -18.95 -22.67
CA GLU A 226 -5.81 -20.02 -21.90
C GLU A 226 -5.95 -19.57 -20.43
N ILE A 227 -7.11 -19.74 -19.81
CA ILE A 227 -7.38 -19.26 -18.44
C ILE A 227 -7.20 -20.39 -17.43
N GLY A 228 -6.24 -20.22 -16.51
CA GLY A 228 -5.83 -21.19 -15.50
C GLY A 228 -4.62 -20.67 -14.73
N LEU A 229 -4.47 -21.07 -13.46
CA LEU A 229 -3.34 -20.64 -12.63
C LEU A 229 -2.00 -21.04 -13.28
N VAL A 230 -1.02 -20.15 -13.21
CA VAL A 230 0.35 -20.44 -13.65
C VAL A 230 1.01 -21.38 -12.64
N ASP A 231 1.56 -22.50 -13.10
CA ASP A 231 2.47 -23.30 -12.30
C ASP A 231 3.82 -22.57 -12.20
N GLY A 232 4.09 -22.02 -11.02
CA GLY A 232 5.28 -21.23 -10.75
C GLY A 232 6.56 -22.04 -10.57
N ALA A 233 6.48 -23.37 -10.43
CA ALA A 233 7.65 -24.25 -10.46
C ALA A 233 8.01 -24.57 -11.93
N ALA A 234 7.02 -24.98 -12.72
CA ALA A 234 7.21 -25.23 -14.16
C ALA A 234 7.65 -23.95 -14.91
N CYS A 235 7.14 -22.77 -14.54
CA CYS A 235 7.63 -21.50 -15.09
C CYS A 235 9.08 -21.21 -14.67
N GLU A 236 9.48 -21.51 -13.44
CA GLU A 236 10.88 -21.30 -13.00
C GLU A 236 11.86 -22.24 -13.70
N GLU A 237 11.44 -23.46 -14.01
CA GLU A 237 12.24 -24.45 -14.73
C GLU A 237 12.34 -24.17 -16.24
N THR A 238 11.23 -23.77 -16.88
CA THR A 238 11.15 -23.66 -18.36
C THR A 238 11.37 -22.25 -18.92
N CYS A 239 11.22 -21.19 -18.13
CA CYS A 239 11.25 -19.81 -18.62
C CYS A 239 12.57 -19.09 -18.28
N PRO A 240 13.49 -18.90 -19.26
CA PRO A 240 14.77 -18.24 -18.99
C PRO A 240 14.59 -16.76 -18.64
N PRO A 241 15.44 -16.18 -17.77
CA PRO A 241 15.38 -14.75 -17.45
C PRO A 241 15.57 -13.87 -18.70
N ARG A 242 14.62 -12.96 -18.94
CA ARG A 242 14.61 -12.03 -20.09
C ARG A 242 15.03 -10.62 -19.68
N ALA A 243 15.53 -9.83 -20.60
CA ALA A 243 15.88 -8.43 -20.35
C ALA A 243 14.61 -7.59 -20.16
N LEU A 244 14.64 -6.60 -19.25
CA LEU A 244 13.45 -5.77 -18.97
C LEU A 244 12.92 -5.05 -20.22
N ARG A 245 13.79 -4.64 -21.15
CA ARG A 245 13.40 -4.04 -22.44
C ARG A 245 12.46 -4.93 -23.27
N GLU A 246 12.58 -6.25 -23.17
CA GLU A 246 11.67 -7.20 -23.83
C GLU A 246 10.29 -7.17 -23.16
N LEU A 247 10.24 -7.17 -21.82
CA LEU A 247 9.01 -7.07 -21.04
C LEU A 247 8.33 -5.69 -21.23
N GLU A 248 9.11 -4.62 -21.37
CA GLU A 248 8.60 -3.28 -21.70
C GLU A 248 7.99 -3.23 -23.10
N ALA A 249 8.66 -3.81 -24.11
CA ALA A 249 8.15 -3.92 -25.47
C ALA A 249 6.87 -4.78 -25.53
N GLU A 250 6.79 -5.82 -24.70
CA GLU A 250 5.59 -6.63 -24.51
C GLU A 250 4.46 -5.82 -23.84
N CYS A 251 4.73 -5.13 -22.72
CA CYS A 251 3.78 -4.26 -22.00
C CYS A 251 3.14 -3.19 -22.89
N ARG A 252 3.90 -2.61 -23.83
CA ARG A 252 3.40 -1.56 -24.73
C ARG A 252 2.22 -2.05 -25.57
N LYS A 253 2.18 -3.34 -25.95
CA LYS A 253 1.13 -3.97 -26.78
C LYS A 253 -0.26 -4.07 -26.10
N TYR A 254 -0.33 -4.18 -24.78
CA TYR A 254 -1.60 -4.44 -24.08
C TYR A 254 -2.44 -3.16 -23.93
N PRO A 255 -3.74 -3.16 -24.23
CA PRO A 255 -4.60 -1.98 -24.09
C PRO A 255 -4.84 -1.59 -22.62
N VAL A 256 -4.67 -2.53 -21.68
CA VAL A 256 -4.84 -2.28 -20.24
C VAL A 256 -3.60 -2.73 -19.46
N VAL A 257 -3.09 -1.85 -18.59
CA VAL A 257 -2.02 -2.14 -17.62
C VAL A 257 -2.59 -2.12 -16.21
N VAL A 258 -2.43 -3.23 -15.48
CA VAL A 258 -2.92 -3.40 -14.10
C VAL A 258 -1.75 -3.57 -13.16
N ILE A 259 -1.60 -2.64 -12.21
CA ILE A 259 -0.64 -2.75 -11.12
C ILE A 259 -1.40 -3.02 -9.82
N LYS A 260 -1.08 -4.12 -9.17
CA LYS A 260 -1.61 -4.51 -7.86
C LYS A 260 -0.54 -4.26 -6.82
N ASP A 261 -0.82 -3.54 -5.73
CA ASP A 261 0.10 -3.52 -4.58
C ASP A 261 -0.62 -3.61 -3.23
N VAL A 262 0.13 -3.48 -2.14
CA VAL A 262 -0.34 -3.34 -0.75
C VAL A 262 0.39 -2.23 0.03
N ARG A 263 1.41 -1.59 -0.58
CA ARG A 263 2.38 -0.69 0.08
C ARG A 263 2.08 0.81 -0.02
N LEU A 264 1.19 1.19 -0.93
CA LEU A 264 0.65 2.54 -0.99
C LEU A 264 -0.43 2.63 0.11
N LEU A 265 -0.16 3.41 1.17
CA LEU A 265 -1.00 3.42 2.35
C LEU A 265 -2.29 4.23 2.13
N GLU A 266 -2.23 5.31 1.35
CA GLU A 266 -3.32 6.29 1.24
C GLU A 266 -3.62 6.69 -0.21
N LEU A 267 -4.90 6.68 -0.58
CA LEU A 267 -5.43 7.07 -1.89
C LEU A 267 -5.01 8.50 -2.29
N GLY A 268 -4.81 9.39 -1.31
CA GLY A 268 -4.34 10.76 -1.51
C GLY A 268 -3.04 10.85 -2.33
N ALA A 269 -2.11 9.90 -2.16
CA ALA A 269 -0.84 9.87 -2.88
C ALA A 269 -1.00 9.64 -4.40
N LEU A 270 -2.14 9.08 -4.84
CA LEU A 270 -2.46 8.85 -6.25
C LEU A 270 -3.12 10.05 -6.92
N LEU A 271 -3.57 11.07 -6.18
CA LEU A 271 -4.29 12.23 -6.74
C LEU A 271 -3.53 12.99 -7.85
N PRO A 272 -2.17 13.09 -7.86
CA PRO A 272 -1.43 13.64 -8.99
C PRO A 272 -1.50 12.74 -10.23
N LEU A 273 -1.30 11.43 -10.09
CA LEU A 273 -1.37 10.47 -11.21
C LEU A 273 -2.80 10.37 -11.77
N LEU A 274 -3.80 10.48 -10.89
CA LEU A 274 -5.22 10.54 -11.23
C LEU A 274 -5.64 11.83 -11.95
N ARG A 275 -4.74 12.82 -12.09
CA ARG A 275 -4.90 14.02 -12.92
C ARG A 275 -3.91 14.07 -14.09
N GLU A 276 -2.97 13.14 -14.20
CA GLU A 276 -1.83 13.30 -15.11
C GLU A 276 -2.20 13.11 -16.59
N PRO A 277 -1.87 14.07 -17.48
CA PRO A 277 -1.98 13.88 -18.93
C PRO A 277 -1.24 12.62 -19.41
N GLY A 278 -1.90 11.85 -20.28
CA GLY A 278 -1.41 10.56 -20.77
C GLY A 278 -1.64 9.36 -19.86
N LEU A 279 -2.03 9.54 -18.59
CA LEU A 279 -2.46 8.44 -17.71
C LEU A 279 -3.98 8.39 -17.57
N ASN A 280 -4.63 7.50 -18.35
CA ASN A 280 -6.02 7.09 -18.12
C ASN A 280 -6.11 6.15 -16.90
N LEU A 281 -5.73 6.66 -15.72
CA LEU A 281 -5.64 5.91 -14.47
C LEU A 281 -7.00 5.78 -13.79
N ARG A 282 -7.35 4.56 -13.40
CA ARG A 282 -8.50 4.22 -12.56
C ARG A 282 -8.03 3.45 -11.33
N VAL A 283 -8.70 3.65 -10.19
CA VAL A 283 -8.40 2.93 -8.94
C VAL A 283 -9.55 1.99 -8.57
N VAL A 284 -9.20 0.74 -8.27
CA VAL A 284 -10.08 -0.22 -7.61
C VAL A 284 -9.59 -0.38 -6.18
N GLN A 285 -10.33 0.09 -5.20
CA GLN A 285 -9.96 -0.09 -3.78
C GLN A 285 -10.66 -1.33 -3.18
N LEU A 286 -9.85 -2.28 -2.71
CA LEU A 286 -10.32 -3.50 -2.06
C LEU A 286 -10.26 -3.39 -0.54
N PHE A 287 -11.43 -3.48 0.08
CA PHE A 287 -11.59 -3.62 1.52
C PHE A 287 -11.95 -5.06 1.90
N ARG A 288 -11.80 -5.39 3.19
CA ARG A 288 -12.16 -6.68 3.80
C ARG A 288 -12.47 -6.45 5.28
N ASP A 289 -13.25 -7.30 5.93
CA ASP A 289 -13.49 -7.22 7.38
C ASP A 289 -12.13 -7.16 8.14
N PRO A 290 -11.85 -6.10 8.93
CA PRO A 290 -10.59 -5.96 9.66
C PRO A 290 -10.25 -7.14 10.57
N ARG A 291 -11.25 -7.88 11.07
CA ARG A 291 -11.08 -9.09 11.90
C ARG A 291 -10.59 -10.26 11.05
N ALA A 292 -11.12 -10.41 9.83
CA ALA A 292 -10.62 -11.36 8.84
C ALA A 292 -9.20 -11.01 8.36
N VAL A 293 -8.90 -9.71 8.20
CA VAL A 293 -7.55 -9.22 7.92
C VAL A 293 -6.60 -9.53 9.08
N HIS A 294 -6.97 -9.22 10.33
CA HIS A 294 -6.13 -9.46 11.52
C HIS A 294 -5.79 -10.95 11.67
N ASN A 295 -6.79 -11.83 11.66
CA ASN A 295 -6.61 -13.29 11.66
C ASN A 295 -5.65 -13.74 10.55
N SER A 296 -5.84 -13.25 9.32
CA SER A 296 -4.97 -13.59 8.20
C SER A 296 -3.56 -12.97 8.26
N ARG A 297 -3.36 -11.89 9.03
CA ARG A 297 -2.03 -11.35 9.36
C ARG A 297 -1.34 -12.22 10.41
N LEU A 298 -2.04 -12.68 11.45
CA LEU A 298 -1.49 -13.56 12.49
C LEU A 298 -0.92 -14.86 11.89
N LYS A 299 -1.65 -15.55 10.99
CA LYS A 299 -1.12 -16.73 10.25
C LYS A 299 0.09 -16.40 9.34
N ALA A 300 0.34 -15.12 9.04
CA ALA A 300 1.47 -14.65 8.23
C ALA A 300 2.52 -13.86 9.05
N ARG A 301 2.50 -13.94 10.40
CA ARG A 301 3.24 -13.05 11.31
C ARG A 301 4.74 -12.89 11.02
N GLN A 302 5.44 -13.97 10.68
CA GLN A 302 6.88 -13.93 10.37
C GLN A 302 7.20 -13.09 9.13
N ALA A 303 6.44 -13.29 8.04
CA ALA A 303 6.67 -12.59 6.78
C ALA A 303 6.25 -11.10 6.86
N LEU A 304 5.21 -10.79 7.63
CA LEU A 304 4.66 -9.44 7.72
C LEU A 304 5.34 -8.54 8.76
N LEU A 305 6.22 -9.06 9.62
CA LEU A 305 6.79 -8.29 10.74
C LEU A 305 7.58 -7.05 10.26
N ARG A 306 8.47 -7.23 9.26
CA ARG A 306 9.30 -6.16 8.68
C ARG A 306 8.45 -5.01 8.12
N GLU A 307 7.41 -5.34 7.34
CA GLU A 307 6.51 -4.35 6.74
C GLU A 307 5.56 -3.74 7.78
N SER A 308 5.13 -4.50 8.79
CA SER A 308 4.32 -3.99 9.90
C SER A 308 5.08 -2.93 10.73
N ILE A 309 6.39 -3.07 10.89
CA ILE A 309 7.23 -2.05 11.54
C ILE A 309 7.29 -0.75 10.72
N GLN A 310 7.44 -0.83 9.38
CA GLN A 310 7.40 0.35 8.51
C GLN A 310 6.04 1.05 8.52
N VAL A 311 4.94 0.29 8.56
CA VAL A 311 3.59 0.85 8.73
C VAL A 311 3.45 1.54 10.10
N LEU A 312 3.78 0.87 11.21
CA LEU A 312 3.62 1.42 12.56
C LEU A 312 4.42 2.70 12.79
N ARG A 313 5.60 2.84 12.18
CA ARG A 313 6.42 4.07 12.22
C ARG A 313 5.71 5.31 11.67
N SER A 314 4.64 5.12 10.89
CA SER A 314 3.81 6.21 10.34
C SER A 314 2.81 6.80 11.35
N ARG A 315 2.54 6.13 12.49
CA ARG A 315 1.49 6.51 13.46
C ARG A 315 1.60 7.97 13.91
N HIS A 316 2.82 8.42 14.22
CA HIS A 316 3.13 9.80 14.63
C HIS A 316 2.85 10.89 13.58
N ARG A 317 2.60 10.52 12.32
CA ARG A 317 2.18 11.43 11.24
C ARG A 317 0.71 11.24 10.84
N ALA A 318 0.06 10.17 11.30
CA ALA A 318 -1.33 9.84 11.00
C ALA A 318 -2.32 10.43 12.01
N GLU A 319 -1.86 10.82 13.20
CA GLU A 319 -2.63 11.59 14.18
C GLU A 319 -2.67 13.08 13.79
N PRO A 320 -3.86 13.72 13.74
CA PRO A 320 -3.95 15.18 13.65
C PRO A 320 -3.29 15.83 14.88
N ARG A 321 -2.65 16.99 14.69
CA ARG A 321 -2.16 17.83 15.79
C ARG A 321 -3.34 18.42 16.56
N GLY A 322 -3.85 17.67 17.54
CA GLY A 322 -4.69 18.23 18.61
C GLY A 322 -3.90 19.25 19.45
N PRO A 323 -4.58 20.00 20.35
CA PRO A 323 -3.91 20.96 21.23
C PRO A 323 -2.81 20.27 22.06
N PRO A 324 -1.70 20.95 22.34
CA PRO A 324 -0.51 20.33 22.92
C PRO A 324 -0.79 19.79 24.32
N ARG A 325 -0.89 18.45 24.45
CA ARG A 325 -0.91 17.78 25.76
C ARG A 325 0.37 18.11 26.52
N HIS A 326 0.22 18.42 27.81
CA HIS A 326 1.29 18.91 28.69
C HIS A 326 2.60 18.10 28.54
N PRO A 327 3.78 18.76 28.53
CA PRO A 327 5.06 18.10 28.28
C PRO A 327 5.39 16.90 29.18
N GLN A 328 4.79 16.80 30.37
CA GLN A 328 5.00 15.71 31.32
C GLN A 328 4.21 14.42 31.00
N GLN A 329 3.31 14.43 30.01
CA GLN A 329 2.52 13.25 29.60
C GLN A 329 2.92 12.67 28.23
N GLN A 330 4.00 13.16 27.62
CA GLN A 330 4.50 12.64 26.34
C GLN A 330 5.59 11.58 26.58
N PRO A 331 5.33 10.28 26.33
CA PRO A 331 6.41 9.29 26.30
C PRO A 331 7.33 9.59 25.10
N PRO A 332 8.67 9.65 25.28
CA PRO A 332 9.58 9.98 24.19
C PRO A 332 9.44 9.00 23.01
N PRO A 333 9.72 9.43 21.76
CA PRO A 333 9.35 8.70 20.54
C PRO A 333 9.98 7.31 20.37
N GLN A 334 10.94 6.94 21.21
CA GLN A 334 11.50 5.58 21.26
C GLN A 334 10.60 4.59 22.04
N GLN A 335 9.78 5.06 22.99
CA GLN A 335 8.97 4.18 23.86
C GLN A 335 7.77 3.55 23.15
N LEU A 336 7.20 4.20 22.13
CA LEU A 336 6.07 3.65 21.35
C LEU A 336 6.44 2.53 20.37
N LEU A 337 7.74 2.22 20.23
CA LEU A 337 8.26 1.06 19.48
C LEU A 337 8.69 -0.10 20.40
N LEU A 338 8.60 0.07 21.72
CA LEU A 338 8.88 -0.98 22.71
C LEU A 338 7.58 -1.71 23.09
N PRO A 339 7.56 -3.05 23.15
CA PRO A 339 6.41 -3.77 23.69
C PRO A 339 6.28 -3.49 25.20
N PRO A 340 5.04 -3.50 25.76
CA PRO A 340 4.84 -3.41 27.21
C PRO A 340 5.66 -4.49 27.94
N GLY A 341 6.43 -4.08 28.95
CA GLY A 341 7.31 -4.97 29.73
C GLY A 341 8.81 -4.70 29.64
N LEU A 342 9.27 -3.66 28.93
CA LEU A 342 10.69 -3.24 28.90
C LEU A 342 11.02 -1.98 29.73
N LEU A 343 10.03 -1.38 30.40
CA LEU A 343 10.18 -0.19 31.27
C LEU A 343 9.90 -0.48 32.75
N GLY A 344 9.63 -1.74 33.10
CA GLY A 344 9.61 -2.27 34.46
C GLY A 344 10.28 -3.63 34.45
N GLY A 345 10.79 -4.09 35.60
CA GLY A 345 11.66 -5.28 35.73
C GLY A 345 10.99 -6.65 35.50
N GLY A 346 10.02 -6.73 34.59
CA GLY A 346 9.38 -7.97 34.18
C GLY A 346 10.22 -8.79 33.20
N ARG A 347 9.90 -10.08 33.08
CA ARG A 347 10.49 -10.99 32.10
C ARG A 347 10.19 -10.47 30.68
N ALA A 348 11.20 -10.37 29.82
CA ALA A 348 11.02 -9.89 28.45
C ALA A 348 9.91 -10.70 27.73
N PRO A 349 8.93 -10.04 27.08
CA PRO A 349 7.79 -10.73 26.49
C PRO A 349 8.23 -11.68 25.38
N GLN A 350 7.65 -12.89 25.37
CA GLN A 350 7.99 -13.92 24.38
C GLN A 350 7.91 -13.39 22.93
N PRO A 351 8.78 -13.85 22.00
CA PRO A 351 8.82 -13.33 20.64
C PRO A 351 7.48 -13.31 19.88
N GLN A 352 6.57 -14.24 20.21
CA GLN A 352 5.23 -14.30 19.64
C GLN A 352 4.41 -13.04 20.00
N HIS A 353 4.27 -12.72 21.28
CA HIS A 353 3.57 -11.51 21.76
C HIS A 353 4.15 -10.22 21.16
N ARG A 354 5.48 -10.15 20.98
CA ARG A 354 6.14 -8.99 20.35
C ARG A 354 5.75 -8.83 18.87
N ALA A 355 5.63 -9.92 18.12
CA ALA A 355 5.17 -9.87 16.73
C ALA A 355 3.69 -9.45 16.63
N GLU A 356 2.85 -9.95 17.53
CA GLU A 356 1.40 -9.65 17.56
C GLU A 356 1.12 -8.18 17.89
N PHE A 357 1.90 -7.58 18.79
CA PHE A 357 1.89 -6.13 19.04
C PHE A 357 2.13 -5.31 17.76
N PHE A 358 3.20 -5.61 17.01
CA PHE A 358 3.49 -4.91 15.76
C PHE A 358 2.42 -5.13 14.69
N LEU A 359 1.86 -6.34 14.58
CA LEU A 359 0.78 -6.63 13.64
C LEU A 359 -0.54 -5.92 13.99
N GLY A 360 -0.85 -5.78 15.29
CA GLY A 360 -2.02 -5.07 15.79
C GLY A 360 -1.91 -3.55 15.59
N GLY A 361 -0.84 -2.92 16.07
CA GLY A 361 -0.63 -1.48 15.89
C GLY A 361 -0.50 -1.07 14.42
N ALA A 362 0.07 -1.92 13.58
CA ALA A 362 0.09 -1.71 12.13
C ALA A 362 -1.25 -2.02 11.44
N LEU A 363 -2.26 -2.55 12.13
CA LEU A 363 -3.64 -2.63 11.62
C LEU A 363 -4.42 -1.36 11.96
N GLU A 364 -4.22 -0.80 13.16
CA GLU A 364 -4.75 0.51 13.56
C GLU A 364 -4.39 1.60 12.53
N VAL A 365 -3.11 1.75 12.19
CA VAL A 365 -2.64 2.71 11.17
C VAL A 365 -3.26 2.45 9.78
N ILE A 366 -3.49 1.18 9.42
CA ILE A 366 -4.16 0.81 8.16
C ILE A 366 -5.65 1.18 8.20
N CYS A 367 -6.34 0.98 9.32
CA CYS A 367 -7.74 1.35 9.47
C CYS A 367 -7.95 2.87 9.50
N GLN A 368 -7.01 3.63 10.08
CA GLN A 368 -6.97 5.09 9.99
C GLN A 368 -6.78 5.58 8.54
N ALA A 369 -5.88 4.94 7.78
CA ALA A 369 -5.70 5.24 6.36
C ALA A 369 -6.95 4.89 5.53
N TRP A 370 -7.57 3.74 5.78
CA TRP A 370 -8.87 3.37 5.18
C TRP A 370 -9.96 4.39 5.49
N LEU A 371 -10.05 4.89 6.72
CA LEU A 371 -11.00 5.93 7.10
C LEU A 371 -10.77 7.23 6.30
N ARG A 372 -9.52 7.68 6.16
CA ARG A 372 -9.17 8.84 5.32
C ARG A 372 -9.53 8.62 3.86
N ASP A 373 -9.24 7.45 3.29
CA ASP A 373 -9.60 7.09 1.92
C ASP A 373 -11.12 7.06 1.69
N LEU A 374 -11.88 6.52 2.65
CA LEU A 374 -13.35 6.45 2.59
C LEU A 374 -14.00 7.84 2.69
N LEU A 375 -13.43 8.74 3.49
CA LEU A 375 -13.87 10.13 3.59
C LEU A 375 -13.52 10.94 2.34
N LEU A 376 -12.31 10.76 1.78
CA LEU A 376 -11.89 11.33 0.50
C LEU A 376 -12.79 10.86 -0.65
N ALA A 377 -13.10 9.57 -0.70
CA ALA A 377 -13.99 8.99 -1.70
C ALA A 377 -15.44 9.49 -1.57
N ARG A 378 -15.97 9.63 -0.35
CA ARG A 378 -17.32 10.20 -0.11
C ARG A 378 -17.42 11.67 -0.52
N ARG A 379 -16.35 12.45 -0.37
CA ARG A 379 -16.25 13.87 -0.75
C ARG A 379 -15.69 14.09 -2.17
N ALA A 380 -15.55 13.03 -2.97
CA ALA A 380 -14.87 13.10 -4.25
C ALA A 380 -15.66 13.89 -5.31
N PRO A 381 -15.03 14.81 -6.06
CA PRO A 381 -15.65 15.49 -7.20
C PRO A 381 -16.00 14.50 -8.32
N ALA A 382 -16.89 14.91 -9.24
CA ALA A 382 -17.44 14.04 -10.29
C ALA A 382 -16.36 13.33 -11.14
N TRP A 383 -15.29 14.04 -11.51
CA TRP A 383 -14.18 13.46 -12.29
C TRP A 383 -13.48 12.31 -11.55
N LEU A 384 -13.31 12.43 -10.23
CA LEU A 384 -12.65 11.41 -9.40
C LEU A 384 -13.59 10.21 -9.17
N ARG A 385 -14.89 10.47 -8.91
CA ARG A 385 -15.91 9.41 -8.81
C ARG A 385 -16.00 8.56 -10.08
N ARG A 386 -15.82 9.14 -11.28
CA ARG A 386 -15.74 8.40 -12.56
C ARG A 386 -14.47 7.55 -12.74
N ARG A 387 -13.42 7.77 -11.93
CA ARG A 387 -12.12 7.05 -12.01
C ARG A 387 -11.78 6.22 -10.76
N TYR A 388 -12.71 6.06 -9.82
CA TYR A 388 -12.52 5.31 -8.58
C TYR A 388 -13.70 4.36 -8.32
N THR A 389 -13.43 3.16 -7.81
CA THR A 389 -14.47 2.22 -7.39
C THR A 389 -14.06 1.43 -6.14
N GLN A 390 -15.05 1.08 -5.33
CA GLN A 390 -14.87 0.26 -4.13
C GLN A 390 -15.37 -1.17 -4.36
N LEU A 391 -14.73 -2.12 -3.69
CA LEU A 391 -15.12 -3.53 -3.63
C LEU A 391 -14.81 -4.05 -2.23
N ARG A 392 -15.71 -4.84 -1.64
CA ARG A 392 -15.40 -5.66 -0.45
C ARG A 392 -15.06 -7.08 -0.89
N TYR A 393 -14.07 -7.68 -0.24
CA TYR A 393 -13.67 -9.06 -0.48
C TYR A 393 -14.82 -10.04 -0.22
N GLU A 394 -15.66 -9.74 0.76
CA GLU A 394 -16.86 -10.48 1.13
C GLU A 394 -17.86 -10.55 -0.04
N ASP A 395 -18.07 -9.45 -0.74
CA ASP A 395 -18.96 -9.39 -1.93
C ASP A 395 -18.31 -10.14 -3.10
N LEU A 396 -16.99 -9.99 -3.29
CA LEU A 396 -16.22 -10.67 -4.35
C LEU A 396 -16.29 -12.20 -4.26
N VAL A 397 -16.28 -12.78 -3.06
CA VAL A 397 -16.35 -14.25 -2.90
C VAL A 397 -17.77 -14.79 -2.73
N ARG A 398 -18.76 -13.95 -2.39
CA ARG A 398 -20.19 -14.32 -2.36
C ARG A 398 -20.85 -14.25 -3.73
N GLU A 399 -20.55 -13.21 -4.50
CA GLU A 399 -21.15 -12.95 -5.82
C GLU A 399 -20.09 -12.86 -6.95
N PRO A 400 -19.21 -13.87 -7.10
CA PRO A 400 -18.01 -13.78 -7.92
C PRO A 400 -18.25 -13.38 -9.39
N ARG A 401 -19.32 -13.89 -10.03
CA ARG A 401 -19.69 -13.48 -11.40
C ARG A 401 -20.14 -12.02 -11.48
N ALA A 402 -20.99 -11.58 -10.55
CA ALA A 402 -21.50 -10.20 -10.57
C ALA A 402 -20.38 -9.19 -10.32
N GLN A 403 -19.52 -9.46 -9.33
CA GLN A 403 -18.38 -8.59 -9.03
C GLN A 403 -17.30 -8.64 -10.13
N LEU A 404 -17.04 -9.79 -10.77
CA LEU A 404 -16.18 -9.88 -11.95
C LEU A 404 -16.72 -9.02 -13.12
N ARG A 405 -18.01 -9.14 -13.44
CA ARG A 405 -18.66 -8.33 -14.49
C ARG A 405 -18.59 -6.83 -14.18
N ARG A 406 -18.84 -6.43 -12.93
CA ARG A 406 -18.73 -5.03 -12.46
C ARG A 406 -17.28 -4.51 -12.57
N LEU A 407 -16.32 -5.33 -12.15
CA LEU A 407 -14.88 -5.01 -12.18
C LEU A 407 -14.36 -4.84 -13.61
N LEU A 408 -14.66 -5.79 -14.51
CA LEU A 408 -14.21 -5.74 -15.90
C LEU A 408 -14.92 -4.62 -16.68
N ARG A 409 -16.20 -4.34 -16.41
CA ARG A 409 -16.90 -3.15 -16.95
C ARG A 409 -16.25 -1.84 -16.49
N PHE A 410 -15.86 -1.71 -15.23
CA PHE A 410 -15.10 -0.55 -14.73
C PHE A 410 -13.70 -0.46 -15.33
N ALA A 411 -13.05 -1.60 -15.58
CA ALA A 411 -11.82 -1.71 -16.36
C ALA A 411 -12.02 -1.45 -17.86
N GLY A 412 -13.27 -1.38 -18.36
CA GLY A 412 -13.63 -1.33 -19.77
C GLY A 412 -12.99 -2.46 -20.58
N LEU A 413 -13.04 -3.67 -20.04
CA LEU A 413 -12.60 -4.93 -20.63
C LEU A 413 -13.83 -5.81 -20.95
N PRO A 414 -13.74 -6.72 -21.93
CA PRO A 414 -14.75 -7.77 -22.12
C PRO A 414 -14.81 -8.71 -20.91
N VAL A 415 -15.79 -9.62 -20.89
CA VAL A 415 -15.91 -10.67 -19.87
C VAL A 415 -15.78 -12.05 -20.55
N PRO A 416 -14.59 -12.66 -20.60
CA PRO A 416 -14.43 -13.99 -21.18
C PRO A 416 -15.22 -15.04 -20.40
N PRO A 417 -16.04 -15.90 -21.05
CA PRO A 417 -16.83 -16.93 -20.35
C PRO A 417 -15.99 -17.88 -19.49
N ALA A 418 -14.78 -18.23 -19.95
CA ALA A 418 -13.84 -19.04 -19.18
C ALA A 418 -13.35 -18.34 -17.89
N LEU A 419 -13.32 -16.99 -17.85
CA LEU A 419 -12.99 -16.23 -16.64
C LEU A 419 -14.14 -16.24 -15.62
N GLU A 420 -15.39 -16.31 -16.08
CA GLU A 420 -16.57 -16.51 -15.22
C GLU A 420 -16.62 -17.89 -14.56
N THR A 421 -16.12 -18.91 -15.26
CA THR A 421 -15.92 -20.26 -14.71
C THR A 421 -14.73 -20.28 -13.75
N PHE A 422 -13.61 -19.64 -14.12
CA PHE A 422 -12.42 -19.54 -13.26
C PHE A 422 -12.72 -18.85 -11.91
N VAL A 423 -13.39 -17.69 -11.91
CA VAL A 423 -13.71 -16.98 -10.66
C VAL A 423 -14.62 -17.81 -9.75
N LEU A 424 -15.58 -18.56 -10.29
CA LEU A 424 -16.41 -19.50 -9.52
C LEU A 424 -15.57 -20.61 -8.90
N ASN A 425 -14.77 -21.30 -9.71
CA ASN A 425 -13.96 -22.44 -9.25
C ASN A 425 -12.98 -22.01 -8.14
N MET A 426 -12.39 -20.81 -8.26
CA MET A 426 -11.52 -20.24 -7.22
C MET A 426 -12.24 -19.96 -5.88
N THR A 427 -13.55 -19.72 -5.89
CA THR A 427 -14.39 -19.49 -4.69
C THR A 427 -15.09 -20.75 -4.14
N ARG A 428 -14.92 -21.89 -4.81
CA ARG A 428 -15.56 -23.18 -4.49
C ARG A 428 -14.54 -24.30 -4.24
N GLY A 429 -13.31 -23.95 -3.90
CA GLY A 429 -12.24 -24.93 -3.68
C GLY A 429 -12.33 -25.60 -2.30
N ALA A 430 -12.26 -26.94 -2.26
CA ALA A 430 -12.26 -27.71 -1.02
C ALA A 430 -10.97 -27.57 -0.17
N ALA A 431 -10.00 -26.76 -0.59
CA ALA A 431 -8.71 -26.61 0.08
C ALA A 431 -8.83 -25.76 1.35
N TYR A 432 -8.80 -26.44 2.50
CA TYR A 432 -8.74 -25.83 3.84
C TYR A 432 -7.49 -24.94 4.00
N SER A 433 -7.62 -23.89 4.83
CA SER A 433 -6.59 -22.89 5.21
C SER A 433 -5.10 -23.32 5.11
N SER A 434 -4.53 -23.25 3.90
CA SER A 434 -3.15 -23.69 3.61
C SER A 434 -2.06 -23.07 4.52
N ASP A 435 -1.09 -23.88 4.94
CA ASP A 435 0.05 -23.42 5.77
C ASP A 435 1.06 -22.55 5.03
N ARG A 436 0.93 -22.45 3.71
CA ARG A 436 1.52 -21.39 2.88
C ARG A 436 0.52 -20.22 2.81
N PRO A 437 0.60 -19.17 3.66
CA PRO A 437 -0.45 -18.16 3.74
C PRO A 437 -0.56 -17.26 2.49
N PHE A 438 0.47 -17.19 1.65
CA PHE A 438 0.49 -16.39 0.42
C PHE A 438 0.16 -17.19 -0.86
N LEU A 439 -0.11 -18.50 -0.73
CA LEU A 439 -0.46 -19.34 -1.89
C LEU A 439 -1.83 -18.93 -2.46
N ILE A 440 -1.84 -18.50 -3.72
CA ILE A 440 -3.09 -18.34 -4.49
C ILE A 440 -3.56 -19.75 -4.86
N SER A 441 -4.79 -20.07 -4.47
CA SER A 441 -5.44 -21.36 -4.70
C SER A 441 -6.94 -21.18 -4.72
N ALA A 442 -7.68 -22.15 -5.26
CA ALA A 442 -9.10 -22.25 -4.98
C ALA A 442 -9.33 -22.49 -3.48
N ARG A 443 -10.35 -21.87 -2.89
CA ARG A 443 -10.70 -21.93 -1.45
C ARG A 443 -12.22 -21.82 -1.28
N ASP A 444 -12.72 -22.19 -0.11
CA ASP A 444 -14.12 -21.99 0.27
C ASP A 444 -14.36 -20.51 0.67
N ALA A 445 -15.35 -19.88 0.04
CA ALA A 445 -15.73 -18.49 0.29
C ALA A 445 -16.25 -18.22 1.72
N ARG A 446 -16.92 -19.19 2.35
CA ARG A 446 -17.41 -19.09 3.74
C ARG A 446 -16.25 -19.16 4.72
N GLU A 447 -15.32 -20.11 4.56
CA GLU A 447 -14.10 -20.19 5.40
C GLU A 447 -13.28 -18.90 5.28
N ALA A 448 -13.13 -18.40 4.05
CA ALA A 448 -12.38 -17.18 3.76
C ALA A 448 -12.97 -15.91 4.41
N ILE A 449 -14.30 -15.83 4.62
CA ILE A 449 -14.91 -14.69 5.34
C ILE A 449 -14.93 -14.94 6.85
N HIS A 450 -15.45 -16.09 7.30
CA HIS A 450 -15.93 -16.25 8.67
C HIS A 450 -14.92 -16.84 9.65
N ALA A 451 -13.81 -17.44 9.17
CA ALA A 451 -12.85 -18.14 10.03
C ALA A 451 -12.11 -17.27 11.07
N TRP A 452 -12.37 -15.95 11.16
CA TRP A 452 -11.92 -15.14 12.30
C TRP A 452 -12.77 -15.35 13.55
N ARG A 453 -14.05 -15.75 13.40
CA ARG A 453 -15.00 -15.95 14.51
C ARG A 453 -14.56 -17.08 15.46
N GLU A 454 -13.89 -18.08 14.92
CA GLU A 454 -13.37 -19.25 15.65
C GLU A 454 -11.90 -19.09 16.06
N ARG A 455 -11.12 -18.28 15.32
CA ARG A 455 -9.65 -18.21 15.46
C ARG A 455 -9.13 -16.96 16.19
N LEU A 456 -9.98 -15.97 16.46
CA LEU A 456 -9.63 -14.80 17.28
C LEU A 456 -10.30 -14.87 18.66
N SER A 457 -9.58 -14.47 19.70
CA SER A 457 -10.15 -14.31 21.04
C SER A 457 -11.10 -13.11 21.09
N ARG A 458 -12.07 -13.13 22.01
CA ARG A 458 -12.97 -11.98 22.27
C ARG A 458 -12.18 -10.68 22.58
N GLN A 459 -10.96 -10.78 23.11
CA GLN A 459 -10.09 -9.63 23.33
C GLN A 459 -9.50 -9.09 22.02
N GLN A 460 -8.98 -9.96 21.15
CA GLN A 460 -8.46 -9.57 19.84
C GLN A 460 -9.56 -8.96 18.96
N VAL A 461 -10.77 -9.54 18.98
CA VAL A 461 -11.95 -8.97 18.28
C VAL A 461 -12.26 -7.55 18.78
N ARG A 462 -12.35 -7.34 20.10
CA ARG A 462 -12.57 -5.98 20.67
C ARG A 462 -11.45 -5.00 20.34
N GLN A 463 -10.19 -5.44 20.33
CA GLN A 463 -9.05 -4.60 19.95
C GLN A 463 -9.13 -4.14 18.50
N VAL A 464 -9.49 -5.05 17.58
CA VAL A 464 -9.70 -4.71 16.17
C VAL A 464 -10.91 -3.79 15.98
N GLU A 465 -12.02 -4.05 16.66
CA GLU A 465 -13.24 -3.22 16.58
C GLU A 465 -13.02 -1.83 17.18
N ALA A 466 -12.26 -1.69 18.25
CA ALA A 466 -11.87 -0.38 18.80
C ALA A 466 -10.93 0.40 17.85
N ALA A 467 -9.99 -0.29 17.20
CA ALA A 467 -9.02 0.34 16.29
C ALA A 467 -9.57 0.66 14.88
N CYS A 468 -10.65 -0.01 14.47
CA CYS A 468 -11.18 0.04 13.10
C CYS A 468 -12.68 0.39 13.01
N GLY A 469 -13.36 0.63 14.13
CA GLY A 469 -14.83 0.73 14.20
C GLY A 469 -15.46 1.76 13.26
N GLU A 470 -14.86 2.94 13.11
CA GLU A 470 -15.34 3.97 12.17
C GLU A 470 -15.25 3.50 10.71
N ALA A 471 -14.11 2.95 10.30
CA ALA A 471 -13.94 2.39 8.96
C ALA A 471 -14.87 1.18 8.73
N MET A 472 -15.09 0.35 9.75
CA MET A 472 -16.04 -0.77 9.70
C MET A 472 -17.48 -0.30 9.50
N SER A 473 -17.90 0.76 10.21
CA SER A 473 -19.21 1.39 10.05
C SER A 473 -19.41 1.93 8.63
N LEU A 474 -18.44 2.69 8.10
CA LEU A 474 -18.51 3.24 6.73
C LEU A 474 -18.50 2.17 5.62
N LEU A 475 -18.05 0.95 5.92
CA LEU A 475 -18.00 -0.23 5.06
C LEU A 475 -19.16 -1.23 5.31
N ALA A 476 -20.05 -0.93 6.26
CA ALA A 476 -21.15 -1.79 6.71
C ALA A 476 -20.70 -3.19 7.19
N TYR A 477 -19.64 -3.26 8.00
CA TYR A 477 -19.31 -4.45 8.80
C TYR A 477 -19.87 -4.31 10.22
N PRO A 478 -20.74 -5.22 10.69
CA PRO A 478 -21.33 -5.12 12.03
C PRO A 478 -20.27 -5.39 13.13
N LEU A 479 -20.33 -4.62 14.21
CA LEU A 479 -19.51 -4.79 15.42
C LEU A 479 -20.11 -5.86 16.33
N SER A 480 -19.29 -6.58 17.09
CA SER A 480 -19.71 -7.77 17.86
C SER A 480 -20.55 -7.46 19.11
N GLY A 481 -20.82 -6.19 19.39
CA GLY A 481 -21.71 -5.72 20.46
C GLY A 481 -22.92 -4.93 19.96
N GLY A 482 -23.24 -5.00 18.67
CA GLY A 482 -24.38 -4.27 18.08
C GLY A 482 -25.74 -4.85 18.46
N ASP A 483 -25.84 -6.17 18.61
CA ASP A 483 -27.09 -6.91 18.83
C ASP A 483 -27.57 -6.86 20.31
N ALA A 484 -27.39 -5.71 20.98
CA ALA A 484 -27.56 -5.56 22.43
C ALA A 484 -28.10 -4.18 22.88
N ARG A 485 -28.95 -3.57 22.05
CA ARG A 485 -29.73 -2.36 22.36
C ARG A 485 -31.10 -2.42 21.69
#